data_AF-A0A2K1XDL5-F1
#
_entry.id   AF-A0A2K1XDL5-F1
#
_cell.length_a   1.000
_cell.length_b   1.000
_cell.length_c   1.000
_cell.angle_alpha   90.00
_cell.angle_beta   90.00
_cell.angle_gamma   90.00
#
_symmetry.space_group_name_H-M   'P 1'
#
loop_
_entity.id
_entity.type
_entity.pdbx_description
1 polymer ?
#
loop_
_entity_poly.entity_id
_entity_poly.type
_entity_poly.pdbx_seq_one_letter_code
_entity_poly.pdbx_strand_id
1 'polypeptide(L)'
;MPVRVEETSSSSSTSSSSSAPSQLSGHTSPPVCTLLTVGQAFSGTQNVSSLQKDEAWRVNVRIQGCDLDHGYLCGTMEALNVPMADTPVVTFWEGEIVDGKNYTFFTGKWEASSEDDIRHWTKFPSFQPFLEKVKVDGGKSLDLISYPYIFMRWKEQYFVNVGTDCGLTIAGFYYVCFSCTDGSINGFYYDPNSSPFQKLELKSTNEGRSGFSFSSYELQ
;
A
#
# COMPACT_ATOMS: atom_id res chain seq x y z
N MET A 1 6.55 58.17 29.36
CA MET A 1 5.92 59.50 29.26
C MET A 1 6.53 60.21 28.05
N PRO A 2 5.70 60.95 27.29
CA PRO A 2 5.67 60.90 25.83
C PRO A 2 6.46 62.05 25.20
N VAL A 3 6.80 61.97 23.90
CA VAL A 3 6.45 63.00 22.89
C VAL A 3 6.47 62.33 21.51
N ARG A 4 5.35 62.44 20.79
CA ARG A 4 5.20 62.20 19.35
C ARG A 4 4.90 63.56 18.72
N VAL A 5 5.51 63.88 17.58
CA VAL A 5 5.09 64.99 16.71
C VAL A 5 5.07 64.46 15.27
N GLU A 6 3.93 64.64 14.62
CA GLU A 6 3.56 64.27 13.25
C GLU A 6 4.07 65.32 12.24
N GLU A 7 4.70 64.83 11.16
CA GLU A 7 4.27 64.85 9.75
C GLU A 7 4.19 66.20 9.03
N THR A 8 4.81 66.26 7.83
CA THR A 8 4.13 66.69 6.59
C THR A 8 4.96 66.34 5.35
N SER A 9 4.25 66.21 4.24
CA SER A 9 4.47 65.41 3.03
C SER A 9 5.23 66.09 1.88
N SER A 10 5.82 65.29 0.98
CA SER A 10 5.79 65.57 -0.48
C SER A 10 6.14 64.32 -1.32
N SER A 11 5.29 64.04 -2.31
CA SER A 11 5.36 62.92 -3.27
C SER A 11 6.26 63.21 -4.48
N SER A 12 7.04 62.22 -4.94
CA SER A 12 7.46 62.09 -6.35
C SER A 12 7.73 60.63 -6.71
N SER A 13 7.30 60.24 -7.90
CA SER A 13 7.27 58.89 -8.47
C SER A 13 8.61 58.45 -9.04
N THR A 14 8.98 57.16 -8.91
CA THR A 14 9.73 56.41 -9.94
C THR A 14 9.74 54.89 -9.70
N SER A 15 9.93 54.20 -10.81
CA SER A 15 9.85 52.77 -11.17
C SER A 15 10.62 51.71 -10.36
N SER A 16 10.09 50.48 -10.48
CA SER A 16 10.76 49.17 -10.54
C SER A 16 11.52 48.65 -9.32
N SER A 17 11.04 47.56 -8.71
CA SER A 17 11.51 46.19 -9.00
C SER A 17 11.04 45.21 -7.92
N SER A 18 10.73 44.01 -8.39
CA SER A 18 10.24 42.82 -7.68
C SER A 18 11.24 42.22 -6.71
N SER A 19 10.77 41.79 -5.54
CA SER A 19 11.40 40.71 -4.77
C SER A 19 10.37 39.98 -3.92
N ALA A 20 9.90 38.84 -4.43
CA ALA A 20 9.15 37.84 -3.69
C ALA A 20 10.07 37.14 -2.67
N PRO A 21 9.56 36.64 -1.53
CA PRO A 21 10.37 35.94 -0.57
C PRO A 21 10.74 34.54 -1.08
N SER A 22 12.04 34.25 -1.01
CA SER A 22 12.71 33.02 -1.40
C SER A 22 12.16 31.79 -0.68
N GLN A 23 11.69 30.81 -1.47
CA GLN A 23 11.44 29.46 -1.01
C GLN A 23 12.77 28.76 -0.70
N LEU A 24 12.95 28.35 0.55
CA LEU A 24 14.01 27.42 0.93
C LEU A 24 13.54 26.00 0.57
N SER A 25 13.98 25.51 -0.58
CA SER A 25 13.77 24.13 -1.03
C SER A 25 14.62 23.18 -0.18
N GLY A 26 14.02 22.60 0.86
CA GLY A 26 14.55 21.41 1.51
C GLY A 26 14.37 20.23 0.56
N HIS A 27 15.46 19.70 0.01
CA HIS A 27 15.47 18.40 -0.64
C HIS A 27 15.25 17.32 0.42
N THR A 28 13.99 17.06 0.78
CA THR A 28 13.64 15.84 1.50
C THR A 28 13.71 14.70 0.50
N SER A 29 14.71 13.82 0.64
CA SER A 29 14.68 12.51 0.00
C SER A 29 13.33 11.85 0.28
N PRO A 30 12.73 11.12 -0.67
CA PRO A 30 11.46 10.43 -0.41
C PRO A 30 11.61 9.56 0.84
N PRO A 31 10.57 9.48 1.69
CA PRO A 31 10.66 8.72 2.92
C PRO A 31 10.92 7.26 2.56
N VAL A 32 12.03 6.71 3.08
CA VAL A 32 12.24 5.26 3.11
C VAL A 32 10.97 4.67 3.71
N CYS A 33 10.43 3.63 3.07
CA CYS A 33 9.15 3.02 3.42
C CYS A 33 9.26 2.22 4.74
N THR A 34 9.57 2.90 5.84
CA THR A 34 9.93 2.32 7.16
C THR A 34 8.81 1.47 7.77
N LEU A 35 7.58 1.67 7.30
CA LEU A 35 6.40 0.93 7.70
C LEU A 35 6.20 -0.35 6.88
N LEU A 36 7.03 -0.67 5.89
CA LEU A 36 7.00 -1.98 5.20
C LEU A 36 8.25 -2.78 5.60
N THR A 37 8.30 -3.19 6.86
CA THR A 37 9.46 -3.88 7.46
C THR A 37 9.03 -5.14 8.20
N VAL A 38 9.96 -6.07 8.38
CA VAL A 38 9.73 -7.31 9.13
C VAL A 38 9.26 -6.99 10.55
N GLY A 39 8.22 -7.69 10.99
CA GLY A 39 7.59 -7.52 12.29
C GLY A 39 6.49 -6.45 12.31
N GLN A 40 6.38 -5.58 11.30
CA GLN A 40 5.30 -4.60 11.24
C GLN A 40 3.95 -5.31 11.13
N ALA A 41 3.01 -4.87 11.97
CA ALA A 41 1.65 -5.38 12.02
C ALA A 41 0.65 -4.36 11.47
N PHE A 42 -0.44 -4.88 10.93
CA PHE A 42 -1.55 -4.11 10.37
C PHE A 42 -2.87 -4.73 10.83
N SER A 43 -3.89 -3.90 11.00
CA SER A 43 -5.25 -4.35 11.29
C SER A 43 -6.26 -3.54 10.49
N GLY A 44 -7.38 -4.17 10.17
CA GLY A 44 -8.51 -3.51 9.57
C GLY A 44 -9.57 -4.53 9.15
N THR A 45 -10.13 -4.40 7.96
CA THR A 45 -11.26 -5.23 7.51
C THR A 45 -11.10 -5.75 6.10
N GLN A 46 -11.74 -6.89 5.86
CA GLN A 46 -12.07 -7.37 4.53
C GLN A 46 -13.57 -7.28 4.34
N ASN A 47 -13.99 -6.60 3.28
CA ASN A 47 -15.39 -6.30 3.00
C ASN A 47 -15.80 -7.03 1.72
N VAL A 48 -16.84 -7.86 1.84
CA VAL A 48 -17.45 -8.60 0.75
C VAL A 48 -18.84 -8.05 0.54
N SER A 49 -19.00 -7.27 -0.53
CA SER A 49 -20.31 -6.82 -0.99
C SER A 49 -20.84 -7.81 -2.02
N SER A 50 -21.94 -8.47 -1.71
CA SER A 50 -22.72 -9.25 -2.67
C SER A 50 -24.08 -8.59 -2.89
N LEU A 51 -24.79 -8.97 -3.95
CA LEU A 51 -26.16 -8.48 -4.21
C LEU A 51 -27.15 -8.78 -3.08
N GLN A 52 -26.82 -9.70 -2.17
CA GLN A 52 -27.72 -10.19 -1.14
C GLN A 52 -27.30 -9.79 0.28
N LYS A 53 -26.01 -9.51 0.51
CA LYS A 53 -25.47 -9.24 1.84
C LYS A 53 -24.12 -8.54 1.76
N ASP A 54 -23.95 -7.54 2.61
CA ASP A 54 -22.65 -6.97 2.93
C ASP A 54 -22.09 -7.69 4.17
N GLU A 55 -20.91 -8.27 4.01
CA GLU A 55 -20.18 -8.90 5.10
C GLU A 55 -18.83 -8.21 5.26
N ALA A 56 -18.43 -8.00 6.51
CA ALA A 56 -17.12 -7.48 6.84
C ALA A 56 -16.55 -8.25 8.02
N TRP A 57 -15.33 -8.77 7.86
CA TRP A 57 -14.58 -9.40 8.95
C TRP A 57 -13.31 -8.63 9.24
N ARG A 58 -12.91 -8.69 10.51
CA ARG A 58 -11.66 -8.07 10.95
C ARG A 58 -10.49 -8.92 10.47
N VAL A 59 -9.46 -8.26 9.97
CA VAL A 59 -8.24 -8.89 9.47
C VAL A 59 -7.04 -8.28 10.17
N ASN A 60 -6.12 -9.13 10.62
CA ASN A 60 -4.79 -8.73 11.09
C ASN A 60 -3.73 -9.30 10.14
N VAL A 61 -2.71 -8.52 9.82
CA VAL A 61 -1.59 -8.93 8.97
C VAL A 61 -0.28 -8.65 9.69
N ARG A 62 0.69 -9.55 9.56
CA ARG A 62 2.07 -9.35 10.05
C ARG A 62 3.06 -9.69 8.95
N ILE A 63 3.97 -8.76 8.68
CA ILE A 63 5.11 -8.99 7.78
C ILE A 63 6.15 -9.84 8.51
N GLN A 64 6.59 -10.92 7.90
CA GLN A 64 7.56 -11.88 8.47
C GLN A 64 8.87 -11.91 7.67
N GLY A 65 8.82 -11.65 6.37
CA GLY A 65 9.99 -11.54 5.51
C GLY A 65 9.81 -10.40 4.50
N CYS A 66 10.91 -9.75 4.13
CA CYS A 66 10.93 -8.69 3.12
C CYS A 66 12.31 -8.68 2.45
N ASP A 67 12.33 -8.85 1.13
CA ASP A 67 13.50 -8.79 0.28
C ASP A 67 13.15 -7.91 -0.92
N LEU A 68 13.47 -6.62 -0.80
CA LEU A 68 13.10 -5.62 -1.80
C LEU A 68 13.89 -5.80 -3.11
N ASP A 69 15.09 -6.38 -3.06
CA ASP A 69 15.95 -6.54 -4.23
C ASP A 69 15.40 -7.59 -5.20
N HIS A 70 14.78 -8.64 -4.65
CA HIS A 70 14.07 -9.68 -5.40
C HIS A 70 12.56 -9.44 -5.52
N GLY A 71 12.07 -8.30 -5.02
CA GLY A 71 10.66 -7.94 -5.07
C GLY A 71 9.76 -8.90 -4.28
N TYR A 72 10.24 -9.43 -3.16
CA TYR A 72 9.56 -10.44 -2.36
C TYR A 72 9.21 -9.92 -0.97
N LEU A 73 8.09 -10.39 -0.44
CA LEU A 73 7.75 -10.26 0.97
C LEU A 73 6.81 -11.40 1.36
N CYS A 74 6.71 -11.70 2.65
CA CYS A 74 5.78 -12.73 3.13
C CYS A 74 5.30 -12.43 4.53
N GLY A 75 4.26 -13.13 4.94
CA GLY A 75 3.67 -12.93 6.25
C GLY A 75 2.49 -13.84 6.53
N THR A 76 1.79 -13.50 7.61
CA THR A 76 0.53 -14.16 7.96
C THR A 76 -0.62 -13.18 7.88
N MET A 77 -1.79 -13.70 7.50
CA MET A 77 -3.07 -13.01 7.57
C MET A 77 -3.98 -13.78 8.52
N GLU A 78 -4.63 -13.09 9.43
CA GLU A 78 -5.56 -13.65 10.41
C GLU A 78 -6.93 -13.02 10.18
N ALA A 79 -7.91 -13.84 9.80
CA ALA A 79 -9.31 -13.45 9.67
C ALA A 79 -10.08 -13.82 10.95
N LEU A 80 -10.69 -12.82 11.58
CA LEU A 80 -11.42 -12.95 12.84
C LEU A 80 -12.93 -12.98 12.58
N ASN A 81 -13.66 -13.70 13.44
CA ASN A 81 -15.12 -13.82 13.39
C ASN A 81 -15.64 -14.35 12.05
N VAL A 82 -14.89 -15.25 11.42
CA VAL A 82 -15.34 -15.98 10.25
C VAL A 82 -16.56 -16.81 10.67
N PRO A 83 -17.71 -16.72 9.97
CA PRO A 83 -18.98 -17.27 10.46
C PRO A 83 -18.94 -18.76 10.85
N MET A 84 -18.06 -19.54 10.21
CA MET A 84 -17.96 -20.99 10.37
C MET A 84 -16.71 -21.45 11.13
N ALA A 85 -15.99 -20.54 11.80
CA ALA A 85 -14.78 -20.88 12.55
C ALA A 85 -14.89 -20.46 14.02
N ASP A 86 -14.63 -21.40 14.94
CA ASP A 86 -14.59 -21.16 16.39
C ASP A 86 -13.33 -20.38 16.83
N THR A 87 -12.32 -20.31 15.95
CA THR A 87 -11.06 -19.60 16.18
C THR A 87 -10.72 -18.76 14.94
N PRO A 88 -9.90 -17.70 15.07
CA PRO A 88 -9.42 -16.95 13.92
C PRO A 88 -8.75 -17.87 12.89
N VAL A 89 -9.02 -17.66 11.62
CA VAL A 89 -8.40 -18.42 10.53
C VAL A 89 -7.10 -17.73 10.14
N VAL A 90 -5.98 -18.44 10.23
CA VAL A 90 -4.65 -17.91 9.89
C VAL A 90 -4.15 -18.56 8.62
N THR A 91 -3.66 -17.74 7.70
CA THR A 91 -3.04 -18.16 6.44
C THR A 91 -1.64 -17.59 6.32
N PHE A 92 -0.74 -18.35 5.68
CA PHE A 92 0.55 -17.84 5.25
C PHE A 92 0.44 -17.35 3.82
N TRP A 93 1.07 -16.22 3.51
CA TRP A 93 1.05 -15.61 2.19
C TRP A 93 2.43 -15.15 1.76
N GLU A 94 2.63 -15.17 0.45
CA GLU A 94 3.80 -14.62 -0.23
C GLU A 94 3.37 -13.47 -1.13
N GLY A 95 4.24 -12.50 -1.28
CA GLY A 95 3.98 -11.25 -1.94
C GLY A 95 5.00 -10.95 -3.02
N GLU A 96 4.53 -10.33 -4.09
CA GLU A 96 5.35 -9.78 -5.17
C GLU A 96 5.26 -8.26 -5.13
N ILE A 97 6.40 -7.57 -5.16
CA ILE A 97 6.49 -6.12 -5.28
C ILE A 97 6.58 -5.74 -6.75
N VAL A 98 5.66 -4.91 -7.21
CA VAL A 98 5.63 -4.41 -8.59
C VAL A 98 6.60 -3.23 -8.69
N ASP A 99 7.75 -3.50 -9.30
CA ASP A 99 8.88 -2.56 -9.43
C ASP A 99 9.30 -2.33 -10.90
N GLY A 100 8.68 -3.02 -11.85
CA GLY A 100 9.02 -2.97 -13.28
C GLY A 100 10.25 -3.79 -13.68
N LYS A 101 11.00 -4.35 -12.70
CA LYS A 101 12.22 -5.14 -12.89
C LYS A 101 11.97 -6.62 -12.60
N ASN A 102 11.59 -6.93 -11.37
CA ASN A 102 11.28 -8.28 -10.91
C ASN A 102 9.85 -8.64 -11.32
N TYR A 103 8.93 -7.68 -11.14
CA TYR A 103 7.53 -7.86 -11.46
C TYR A 103 6.90 -6.63 -12.09
N THR A 104 6.02 -6.88 -13.05
CA THR A 104 5.26 -5.84 -13.77
C THR A 104 3.82 -5.76 -13.26
N PHE A 105 3.04 -4.80 -13.75
CA PHE A 105 1.61 -4.71 -13.43
C PHE A 105 0.77 -5.80 -14.11
N PHE A 106 1.28 -6.43 -15.17
CA PHE A 106 0.63 -7.62 -15.73
C PHE A 106 1.07 -8.87 -14.96
N THR A 107 0.09 -9.61 -14.44
CA THR A 107 0.31 -10.75 -13.55
C THR A 107 0.77 -11.98 -14.33
N GLY A 108 0.10 -12.31 -15.44
CA GLY A 108 0.47 -13.44 -16.31
C GLY A 108 0.36 -14.83 -15.67
N LYS A 109 -0.32 -14.93 -14.52
CA LYS A 109 -0.57 -16.17 -13.76
C LYS A 109 -1.81 -15.99 -12.87
N TRP A 110 -2.16 -17.04 -12.11
CA TRP A 110 -3.32 -17.05 -11.21
C TRP A 110 -4.63 -16.68 -11.92
N GLU A 111 -4.75 -17.10 -13.19
CA GLU A 111 -5.90 -16.88 -14.06
C GLU A 111 -6.23 -15.40 -14.36
N ALA A 112 -5.38 -14.46 -13.92
CA ALA A 112 -5.54 -13.04 -14.21
C ALA A 112 -5.04 -12.69 -15.62
N SER A 113 -5.96 -12.21 -16.46
CA SER A 113 -5.62 -11.58 -17.74
C SER A 113 -5.12 -10.15 -17.55
N SER A 114 -4.46 -9.59 -18.57
CA SER A 114 -4.09 -8.16 -18.61
C SER A 114 -5.28 -7.23 -18.43
N GLU A 115 -6.45 -7.62 -18.92
CA GLU A 115 -7.70 -6.88 -18.78
C GLU A 115 -8.24 -6.93 -17.36
N ASP A 116 -8.05 -8.05 -16.64
CA ASP A 116 -8.36 -8.16 -15.22
C ASP A 116 -7.38 -7.32 -14.39
N ASP A 117 -6.09 -7.36 -14.71
CA ASP A 117 -5.05 -6.55 -14.08
C ASP A 117 -5.42 -5.06 -14.16
N ILE A 118 -5.70 -4.54 -15.36
CA ILE A 118 -6.09 -3.13 -15.55
C ILE A 118 -7.36 -2.81 -14.75
N ARG A 119 -8.37 -3.69 -14.75
CA ARG A 119 -9.62 -3.48 -14.00
C ARG A 119 -9.41 -3.41 -12.49
N HIS A 120 -8.44 -4.13 -11.94
CA HIS A 120 -8.12 -4.09 -10.50
C HIS A 120 -7.20 -2.92 -10.17
N TRP A 121 -6.12 -2.71 -10.93
CA TRP A 121 -5.19 -1.62 -10.66
C TRP A 121 -5.85 -0.24 -10.74
N THR A 122 -6.80 -0.05 -11.66
CA THR A 122 -7.56 1.21 -11.77
C THR A 122 -8.46 1.52 -10.58
N LYS A 123 -8.69 0.57 -9.66
CA LYS A 123 -9.38 0.82 -8.39
C LYS A 123 -8.52 1.64 -7.41
N PHE A 124 -7.21 1.68 -7.59
CA PHE A 124 -6.32 2.52 -6.80
C PHE A 124 -6.15 3.88 -7.46
N PRO A 125 -6.52 4.99 -6.81
CA PRO A 125 -6.29 6.32 -7.37
C PRO A 125 -4.81 6.60 -7.65
N SER A 126 -3.90 6.04 -6.84
CA SER A 126 -2.45 6.13 -7.02
C SER A 126 -1.94 5.44 -8.31
N PHE A 127 -2.72 4.55 -8.92
CA PHE A 127 -2.32 3.90 -10.17
C PHE A 127 -2.62 4.76 -11.43
N GLN A 128 -3.58 5.69 -11.34
CA GLN A 128 -4.08 6.45 -12.49
C GLN A 128 -2.98 7.10 -13.36
N PRO A 129 -1.91 7.70 -12.80
CA PRO A 129 -0.83 8.27 -13.61
C PRO A 129 -0.09 7.28 -14.52
N PHE A 130 -0.19 5.98 -14.23
CA PHE A 130 0.57 4.92 -14.92
C PHE A 130 -0.24 4.17 -15.97
N LEU A 131 -1.57 4.34 -15.99
CA LEU A 131 -2.49 3.52 -16.80
C LEU A 131 -2.07 3.38 -18.25
N GLU A 132 -1.81 4.49 -18.95
CA GLU A 132 -1.49 4.46 -20.37
C GLU A 132 -0.16 3.78 -20.65
N LYS A 133 0.83 3.96 -19.78
CA LYS A 133 2.14 3.32 -19.92
C LYS A 133 2.07 1.82 -19.62
N VAL A 134 1.29 1.43 -18.60
CA VAL A 134 1.05 0.03 -18.27
C VAL A 134 0.32 -0.71 -19.39
N LYS A 135 -0.65 -0.08 -20.06
CA LYS A 135 -1.31 -0.68 -21.24
C LYS A 135 -0.32 -1.00 -22.36
N VAL A 136 0.76 -0.23 -22.49
CA VAL A 136 1.76 -0.42 -23.55
C VAL A 136 2.74 -1.55 -23.22
N ASP A 137 3.31 -1.58 -22.01
CA ASP A 137 4.42 -2.48 -21.70
C ASP A 137 4.32 -3.22 -20.35
N GLY A 138 3.16 -3.18 -19.69
CA GLY A 138 2.96 -3.73 -18.35
C GLY A 138 3.61 -2.90 -17.24
N GLY A 139 4.14 -1.70 -17.55
CA GLY A 139 4.82 -0.83 -16.60
C GLY A 139 6.33 -1.09 -16.49
N LYS A 140 6.93 -1.84 -17.43
CA LYS A 140 8.38 -2.14 -17.44
C LYS A 140 9.25 -0.90 -17.50
N SER A 141 8.78 0.16 -18.16
CA SER A 141 9.52 1.41 -18.31
C SER A 141 9.16 2.46 -17.27
N LEU A 142 8.39 2.12 -16.23
CA LEU A 142 8.07 3.02 -15.12
C LEU A 142 9.25 3.12 -14.14
N ASP A 143 9.43 4.32 -13.59
CA ASP A 143 10.29 4.54 -12.43
C ASP A 143 9.40 4.70 -11.20
N LEU A 144 9.42 3.69 -10.33
CA LEU A 144 8.62 3.62 -9.12
C LEU A 144 9.45 3.90 -7.85
N ILE A 145 10.78 4.10 -7.98
CA ILE A 145 11.70 4.14 -6.84
C ILE A 145 11.34 5.28 -5.86
N SER A 146 10.98 6.45 -6.38
CA SER A 146 10.60 7.61 -5.57
C SER A 146 9.10 7.78 -5.39
N TYR A 147 8.28 6.83 -5.86
CA TYR A 147 6.83 6.95 -5.78
C TYR A 147 6.35 6.65 -4.34
N PRO A 148 5.44 7.44 -3.76
CA PRO A 148 5.05 7.29 -2.35
C PRO A 148 4.13 6.08 -2.09
N TYR A 149 3.89 5.25 -3.11
CA TYR A 149 3.09 4.04 -3.01
C TYR A 149 3.84 2.84 -3.58
N ILE A 150 3.73 1.71 -2.90
CA ILE A 150 4.24 0.42 -3.35
C ILE A 150 3.07 -0.45 -3.76
N PHE A 151 3.09 -0.91 -5.01
CA PHE A 151 2.11 -1.85 -5.52
C PHE A 151 2.62 -3.27 -5.34
N MET A 152 1.74 -4.17 -4.92
CA MET A 152 2.09 -5.56 -4.63
C MET A 152 0.97 -6.52 -5.05
N ARG A 153 1.30 -7.80 -5.16
CA ARG A 153 0.30 -8.88 -5.17
C ARG A 153 0.55 -9.82 -4.02
N TRP A 154 -0.46 -10.18 -3.25
CA TRP A 154 -0.33 -11.13 -2.13
C TRP A 154 -1.11 -12.41 -2.43
N LYS A 155 -0.41 -13.55 -2.42
CA LYS A 155 -0.98 -14.88 -2.64
C LYS A 155 -0.87 -15.70 -1.37
N GLU A 156 -2.02 -16.05 -0.81
CA GLU A 156 -2.11 -17.03 0.27
C GLU A 156 -1.73 -18.42 -0.26
N GLN A 157 -0.87 -19.11 0.48
CA GLN A 157 -0.31 -20.40 0.09
C GLN A 157 -1.00 -21.55 0.81
N TYR A 158 -1.23 -21.42 2.11
CA TYR A 158 -1.85 -22.46 2.94
C TYR A 158 -2.46 -21.88 4.22
N PHE A 159 -3.40 -22.63 4.78
CA PHE A 159 -3.92 -22.42 6.14
C PHE A 159 -2.90 -22.91 7.16
N VAL A 160 -2.71 -22.15 8.24
CA VAL A 160 -1.72 -22.43 9.28
C VAL A 160 -2.33 -23.25 10.43
N ASN A 161 -3.55 -22.90 10.85
CA ASN A 161 -4.16 -23.44 12.07
C ASN A 161 -5.48 -24.18 11.84
N VAL A 162 -6.00 -24.20 10.61
CA VAL A 162 -7.27 -24.84 10.24
C VAL A 162 -7.12 -25.65 8.96
N GLY A 163 -8.08 -26.53 8.69
CA GLY A 163 -8.21 -27.24 7.42
C GLY A 163 -8.89 -26.39 6.34
N THR A 164 -8.95 -26.95 5.12
CA THR A 164 -9.62 -26.32 3.96
C THR A 164 -11.14 -26.26 4.09
N ASP A 165 -11.70 -26.92 5.10
CA ASP A 165 -13.12 -27.00 5.42
C ASP A 165 -13.63 -25.86 6.33
N CYS A 166 -12.79 -24.86 6.62
CA CYS A 166 -13.15 -23.69 7.45
C CYS A 166 -14.13 -22.69 6.79
N GLY A 167 -14.58 -22.96 5.56
CA GLY A 167 -15.55 -22.13 4.84
C GLY A 167 -14.97 -20.89 4.17
N LEU A 168 -13.64 -20.74 4.13
CA LEU A 168 -12.95 -19.70 3.38
C LEU A 168 -12.18 -20.30 2.19
N THR A 169 -12.06 -19.52 1.12
CA THR A 169 -11.19 -19.83 -0.01
C THR A 169 -9.95 -18.96 0.02
N ILE A 170 -8.81 -19.56 -0.35
CA ILE A 170 -7.52 -18.89 -0.55
C ILE A 170 -7.00 -19.09 -1.98
N ALA A 171 -7.87 -19.50 -2.91
CA ALA A 171 -7.47 -19.86 -4.27
C ALA A 171 -6.92 -18.66 -5.05
N GLY A 172 -7.52 -17.48 -4.85
CA GLY A 172 -7.16 -16.24 -5.48
C GLY A 172 -5.95 -15.54 -4.86
N PHE A 173 -5.81 -14.26 -5.18
CA PHE A 173 -4.77 -13.37 -4.66
C PHE A 173 -5.31 -11.95 -4.50
N TYR A 174 -4.55 -11.10 -3.82
CA TYR A 174 -4.89 -9.69 -3.64
C TYR A 174 -4.01 -8.82 -4.52
N TYR A 175 -4.62 -7.87 -5.23
CA TYR A 175 -3.92 -6.66 -5.68
C TYR A 175 -3.82 -5.72 -4.50
N VAL A 176 -2.63 -5.18 -4.21
CA VAL A 176 -2.36 -4.41 -3.00
C VAL A 176 -1.64 -3.11 -3.33
N CYS A 177 -2.01 -2.03 -2.65
CA CYS A 177 -1.36 -0.73 -2.69
C CYS A 177 -1.04 -0.29 -1.25
N PHE A 178 0.24 -0.09 -0.99
CA PHE A 178 0.79 0.35 0.29
C PHE A 178 1.20 1.83 0.21
N SER A 179 0.83 2.65 1.19
CA SER A 179 1.26 4.04 1.30
C SER A 179 2.48 4.16 2.21
N CYS A 180 3.63 4.60 1.67
CA CYS A 180 4.84 4.86 2.45
C CYS A 180 4.69 6.04 3.42
N THR A 181 3.68 6.88 3.23
CA THR A 181 3.45 8.07 4.06
C THR A 181 2.81 7.72 5.40
N ASP A 182 1.80 6.84 5.40
CA ASP A 182 0.97 6.58 6.58
C ASP A 182 0.81 5.09 6.91
N GLY A 183 1.43 4.20 6.14
CA GLY A 183 1.35 2.75 6.34
C GLY A 183 -0.03 2.18 6.08
N SER A 184 -0.89 2.89 5.33
CA SER A 184 -2.17 2.32 4.91
C SER A 184 -1.99 1.29 3.80
N ILE A 185 -2.79 0.23 3.88
CA ILE A 185 -2.85 -0.83 2.89
C ILE A 185 -4.28 -0.89 2.38
N ASN A 186 -4.42 -0.77 1.06
CA ASN A 186 -5.65 -1.02 0.36
C ASN A 186 -5.43 -2.21 -0.56
N GLY A 187 -6.40 -3.11 -0.64
CA GLY A 187 -6.32 -4.24 -1.55
C GLY A 187 -7.67 -4.66 -2.09
N PHE A 188 -7.63 -5.42 -3.19
CA PHE A 188 -8.79 -6.03 -3.80
C PHE A 188 -8.47 -7.49 -4.09
N TYR A 189 -9.26 -8.40 -3.52
CA TYR A 189 -9.18 -9.81 -3.81
C TYR A 189 -9.65 -10.11 -5.24
N TYR A 190 -8.95 -11.01 -5.89
CA TYR A 190 -9.26 -11.54 -7.20
C TYR A 190 -9.25 -13.06 -7.18
N ASP A 191 -10.36 -13.63 -7.61
CA ASP A 191 -10.56 -15.03 -7.96
C ASP A 191 -11.71 -15.06 -8.98
N PRO A 192 -11.53 -15.69 -10.16
CA PRO A 192 -12.58 -15.78 -11.18
C PRO A 192 -13.90 -16.38 -10.68
N ASN A 193 -13.85 -17.20 -9.62
CA ASN A 193 -14.99 -17.91 -9.07
C ASN A 193 -15.63 -17.21 -7.86
N SER A 194 -15.11 -16.05 -7.47
CA SER A 194 -15.54 -15.30 -6.30
C SER A 194 -16.24 -14.00 -6.68
N SER A 195 -16.96 -13.40 -5.72
CA SER A 195 -17.46 -12.03 -5.90
C SER A 195 -16.29 -11.07 -6.14
N PRO A 196 -16.34 -10.20 -7.16
CA PRO A 196 -15.21 -9.36 -7.53
C PRO A 196 -15.01 -8.20 -6.54
N PHE A 197 -13.79 -7.68 -6.49
CA PHE A 197 -13.43 -6.46 -5.76
C PHE A 197 -13.75 -6.48 -4.26
N GLN A 198 -13.61 -7.65 -3.61
CA GLN A 198 -13.67 -7.73 -2.15
C GLN A 198 -12.52 -6.90 -1.57
N LYS A 199 -12.87 -5.89 -0.77
CA LYS A 199 -11.96 -4.82 -0.42
C LYS A 199 -11.27 -5.09 0.91
N LEU A 200 -9.95 -5.12 0.89
CA LEU A 200 -9.08 -5.20 2.06
C LEU A 200 -8.62 -3.79 2.42
N GLU A 201 -8.82 -3.37 3.68
CA GLU A 201 -8.35 -2.08 4.19
C GLU A 201 -7.65 -2.31 5.52
N LEU A 202 -6.37 -1.96 5.59
CA LEU A 202 -5.57 -2.12 6.81
C LEU A 202 -4.81 -0.83 7.13
N LYS A 203 -4.54 -0.62 8.41
CA LYS A 203 -3.68 0.45 8.91
C LYS A 203 -2.59 -0.15 9.78
N SER A 204 -1.40 0.44 9.72
CA SER A 204 -0.28 0.02 10.57
C SER A 204 -0.68 0.15 12.04
N THR A 205 -0.45 -0.90 12.81
CA THR A 205 -0.64 -0.87 14.26
C THR A 205 0.72 -0.77 14.96
N ASN A 206 0.72 -0.24 16.18
CA ASN A 206 1.90 -0.26 17.05
C ASN A 206 1.98 -1.59 17.84
N GLU A 207 1.06 -2.52 17.62
CA GLU A 207 1.01 -3.80 18.33
C GLU A 207 2.16 -4.70 17.89
N GLY A 208 3.09 -4.98 18.81
CA GLY A 208 4.35 -5.67 18.54
C GLY A 208 5.58 -4.76 18.49
N ARG A 209 5.44 -3.43 18.58
CA ARG A 209 6.56 -2.49 18.80
C ARG A 209 7.05 -2.46 20.26
N SER A 210 6.76 -3.48 21.06
CA SER A 210 7.45 -3.67 22.35
C SER A 210 8.92 -4.10 22.17
N GLY A 211 9.38 -4.32 20.93
CA GLY A 211 10.78 -4.48 20.57
C GLY A 211 11.34 -3.22 19.88
N PHE A 212 12.56 -2.86 20.22
CA PHE A 212 13.34 -1.86 19.50
C PHE A 212 13.55 -2.34 18.05
N SER A 213 13.26 -1.49 17.06
CA SER A 213 13.73 -1.70 15.69
C SER A 213 15.23 -1.39 15.67
N PHE A 214 16.05 -2.41 15.50
CA PHE A 214 17.49 -2.24 15.27
C PHE A 214 17.72 -2.04 13.77
N SER A 215 18.73 -1.23 13.42
CA SER A 215 19.22 -1.15 12.05
C SER A 215 19.54 -2.55 11.53
N SER A 216 19.02 -2.88 10.34
CA SER A 216 19.43 -4.07 9.60
C SER A 216 20.94 -4.02 9.37
N TYR A 217 21.64 -5.10 9.68
CA TYR A 217 23.05 -5.27 9.31
C TYR A 217 23.13 -6.15 8.06
N GLU A 218 23.92 -5.71 7.08
CA GLU A 218 24.43 -6.57 6.02
C GLU A 218 25.81 -7.06 6.44
N LEU A 219 26.05 -8.37 6.31
CA LEU A 219 27.39 -8.94 6.40
C LEU A 219 28.04 -8.80 5.03
N GLN A 220 29.14 -8.06 4.99
CA GLN A 220 29.97 -7.81 3.81
C GLN A 220 30.87 -9.01 3.50
#